data_AF-A0A382HRT3-F1
#
_entry.id   AF-A0A382HRT3-F1
#
_cell.length_a   1.000
_cell.length_b   1.000
_cell.length_c   1.000
_cell.angle_alpha   90.00
_cell.angle_beta   90.00
_cell.angle_gamma   90.00
#
_symmetry.space_group_name_H-M   'P 1'
#
loop_
_entity.id
_entity.type
_entity.pdbx_description
1 polymer ?
#
loop_
_entity_poly.entity_id
_entity_poly.type
_entity_poly.pdbx_seq_one_letter_code
_entity_poly.pdbx_strand_id
1 'polypeptide(L)'
;MAPWSQAASFARDVQPFLKQHCLKCHGTEKQKGRIRLDQLKEFNPSDGHLWTLVHEMLSAGEMPPEDEARPGKAAVQRLLGWIETEQAASRAGHTRRLNRRELSAALQDLTGLKVDYAYMLPADGKMDGFDTGATALQDAADSVARAMEVTRRAVEGIRFLEPARGTNWVSELRNIKDPRRTLDNWKKTGGYFKARGVNHPEGLLMEPQWL
;
A
#
# COMPACT_ATOMS: atom_id res chain seq x y z
N MET A 1 -29.72 -22.05 -22.99
CA MET A 1 -29.38 -21.03 -21.98
C MET A 1 -28.89 -21.78 -20.75
N ALA A 2 -27.63 -21.59 -20.36
CA ALA A 2 -27.09 -22.29 -19.18
C ALA A 2 -27.76 -21.71 -17.91
N PRO A 3 -28.22 -22.56 -16.97
CA PRO A 3 -28.81 -22.09 -15.73
C PRO A 3 -27.73 -21.34 -14.95
N TRP A 4 -28.10 -20.17 -14.42
CA TRP A 4 -27.20 -19.32 -13.66
C TRP A 4 -26.75 -20.12 -12.44
N SER A 5 -25.46 -20.42 -12.37
CA SER A 5 -24.85 -21.13 -11.25
C SER A 5 -25.23 -20.40 -9.97
N GLN A 6 -26.07 -21.02 -9.14
CA GLN A 6 -26.43 -20.48 -7.84
C GLN A 6 -25.13 -20.21 -7.05
N ALA A 7 -24.99 -19.01 -6.50
CA ALA A 7 -23.85 -18.67 -5.65
C ALA A 7 -23.72 -19.72 -4.54
N ALA A 8 -22.50 -20.18 -4.29
CA ALA A 8 -22.21 -21.11 -3.22
C ALA A 8 -22.63 -20.49 -1.88
N SER A 9 -23.16 -21.30 -0.96
CA SER A 9 -23.53 -20.84 0.38
C SER A 9 -22.78 -21.60 1.46
N PHE A 10 -22.59 -20.96 2.62
CA PHE A 10 -21.86 -21.59 3.72
C PHE A 10 -22.49 -22.94 4.12
N ALA A 11 -23.80 -22.96 4.37
CA ALA A 11 -24.48 -24.16 4.87
C ALA A 11 -24.54 -25.30 3.83
N ARG A 12 -24.70 -25.00 2.55
CA ARG A 12 -24.88 -26.02 1.50
C ARG A 12 -23.57 -26.53 0.94
N ASP A 13 -22.57 -25.67 0.77
CA ASP A 13 -21.38 -25.99 0.00
C ASP A 13 -20.12 -26.01 0.87
N VAL A 14 -19.93 -25.01 1.74
CA VAL A 14 -18.70 -24.83 2.52
C VAL A 14 -18.68 -25.77 3.73
N GLN A 15 -19.75 -25.79 4.53
CA GLN A 15 -19.80 -26.56 5.76
C GLN A 15 -19.60 -28.07 5.51
N PRO A 16 -20.24 -28.69 4.49
CA PRO A 16 -19.96 -30.09 4.15
C PRO A 16 -18.52 -30.31 3.70
N PHE A 17 -17.95 -29.39 2.91
CA PHE A 17 -16.55 -29.47 2.47
C PHE A 17 -15.59 -29.46 3.67
N LEU A 18 -15.77 -28.52 4.61
CA LEU A 18 -14.94 -28.43 5.81
C LEU A 18 -15.05 -29.72 6.64
N LYS A 19 -16.27 -30.24 6.84
CA LYS A 19 -16.50 -31.49 7.58
C LYS A 19 -15.76 -32.67 6.95
N GLN A 20 -15.79 -32.77 5.62
CA GLN A 20 -15.21 -33.90 4.91
C GLN A 20 -13.68 -33.83 4.81
N HIS A 21 -13.11 -32.64 4.60
CA HIS A 21 -11.70 -32.50 4.22
C HIS A 21 -10.83 -31.75 5.23
N CYS A 22 -11.41 -31.03 6.19
CA CYS A 22 -10.65 -30.12 7.06
C CYS A 22 -10.75 -30.49 8.55
N LEU A 23 -11.95 -30.84 9.05
CA LEU A 23 -12.19 -30.96 10.50
C LEU A 23 -11.47 -32.13 11.17
N LYS A 24 -11.02 -33.13 10.42
CA LYS A 24 -10.17 -34.23 10.96
C LYS A 24 -8.85 -33.71 11.53
N CYS A 25 -8.29 -32.64 10.96
CA CYS A 25 -7.02 -32.04 11.37
C CYS A 25 -7.16 -30.67 12.05
N HIS A 26 -8.25 -29.96 11.78
CA HIS A 26 -8.51 -28.58 12.24
C HIS A 26 -9.86 -28.47 12.99
N GLY A 27 -10.21 -29.51 13.75
CA GLY A 27 -11.44 -29.61 14.52
C GLY A 27 -11.21 -29.61 16.02
N THR A 28 -12.15 -30.18 16.77
CA THR A 28 -12.07 -30.28 18.24
C THR A 28 -10.93 -31.19 18.71
N GLU A 29 -10.76 -32.34 18.06
CA GLU A 29 -9.78 -33.37 18.45
C GLU A 29 -8.34 -33.02 18.06
N LYS A 30 -8.15 -32.43 16.88
CA LYS A 30 -6.84 -32.04 16.34
C LYS A 30 -6.89 -30.62 15.83
N GLN A 31 -5.83 -29.86 16.13
CA GLN A 31 -5.73 -28.43 15.84
C GLN A 31 -4.38 -28.15 15.17
N LYS A 32 -4.12 -28.82 14.04
CA LYS A 32 -2.87 -28.63 13.30
C LYS A 32 -2.73 -27.15 12.92
N GLY A 33 -1.52 -26.62 13.09
CA GLY A 33 -1.23 -25.20 12.86
C GLY A 33 -1.94 -24.25 13.84
N ARG A 34 -2.49 -24.74 14.96
CA ARG A 34 -3.31 -23.95 15.92
C ARG A 34 -4.56 -23.34 15.28
N ILE A 35 -5.09 -23.98 14.24
CA ILE A 35 -6.28 -23.54 13.49
C ILE A 35 -7.50 -24.37 13.89
N ARG A 36 -8.64 -23.68 14.10
CA ARG A 36 -9.95 -24.26 14.43
C ARG A 36 -10.99 -23.86 13.40
N LEU A 37 -11.41 -24.81 12.57
CA LEU A 37 -12.43 -24.60 11.53
C LEU A 37 -13.81 -25.09 11.95
N ASP A 38 -13.91 -25.88 13.02
CA ASP A 38 -15.17 -26.40 13.56
C ASP A 38 -16.05 -25.33 14.22
N GLN A 39 -15.46 -24.18 14.57
CA GLN A 39 -16.16 -23.06 15.20
C GLN A 39 -16.88 -22.15 14.19
N LEU A 40 -16.58 -22.32 12.90
CA LEU A 40 -17.15 -21.51 11.83
C LEU A 40 -18.60 -21.94 11.58
N LYS A 41 -19.53 -20.99 11.70
CA LYS A 41 -20.97 -21.20 11.47
C LYS A 41 -21.51 -20.45 10.25
N GLU A 42 -20.78 -19.43 9.83
CA GLU A 42 -21.04 -18.56 8.69
C GLU A 42 -19.75 -17.82 8.32
N PHE A 43 -19.79 -16.95 7.31
CA PHE A 43 -18.70 -16.01 7.09
C PHE A 43 -18.80 -14.85 8.09
N ASN A 44 -17.72 -14.58 8.82
CA ASN A 44 -17.58 -13.40 9.66
C ASN A 44 -16.33 -12.62 9.22
N PRO A 45 -16.41 -11.28 8.98
CA PRO A 45 -15.26 -10.47 8.64
C PRO A 45 -14.09 -10.59 9.63
N SER A 46 -14.34 -10.87 10.92
CA SER A 46 -13.28 -11.11 11.91
C SER A 46 -12.39 -12.31 11.57
N ASP A 47 -12.91 -13.26 10.81
CA ASP A 47 -12.21 -14.49 10.42
C ASP A 47 -11.50 -14.33 9.07
N GLY A 48 -11.44 -13.12 8.50
CA GLY A 48 -10.88 -12.89 7.16
C GLY A 48 -9.44 -13.37 7.00
N HIS A 49 -8.61 -13.23 8.04
CA HIS A 49 -7.25 -13.76 8.01
C HIS A 49 -7.23 -15.30 7.94
N LEU A 50 -8.09 -15.96 8.73
CA LEU A 50 -8.22 -17.42 8.70
C LEU A 50 -8.68 -17.91 7.33
N TRP A 51 -9.65 -17.24 6.72
CA TRP A 51 -10.10 -17.56 5.36
C TRP A 51 -9.05 -17.33 4.30
N THR A 52 -8.18 -16.33 4.47
CA THR A 52 -7.02 -16.10 3.59
C THR A 52 -6.04 -17.27 3.68
N LEU A 53 -5.71 -17.75 4.88
CA LEU A 53 -4.85 -18.92 5.05
C LEU A 53 -5.45 -20.18 4.41
N VAL A 54 -6.77 -20.40 4.58
CA VAL A 54 -7.48 -21.52 3.95
C VAL A 54 -7.40 -21.43 2.43
N HIS A 55 -7.61 -20.22 1.87
CA HIS A 55 -7.52 -19.98 0.43
C HIS A 55 -6.11 -20.28 -0.11
N GLU A 56 -5.07 -19.77 0.54
CA GLU A 56 -3.67 -19.98 0.15
C GLU A 56 -3.30 -21.47 0.14
N MET A 57 -3.61 -22.19 1.21
CA MET A 57 -3.27 -23.61 1.37
C MET A 57 -4.00 -24.50 0.34
N LEU A 58 -5.26 -24.18 0.04
CA LEU A 58 -6.04 -24.90 -0.95
C LEU A 58 -5.61 -24.57 -2.39
N SER A 59 -5.29 -23.30 -2.66
CA SER A 59 -4.81 -22.84 -3.97
C SER A 59 -3.43 -23.41 -4.30
N ALA A 60 -2.55 -23.54 -3.29
CA ALA A 60 -1.25 -24.21 -3.42
C ALA A 60 -1.39 -25.74 -3.52
N GLY A 61 -2.55 -26.31 -3.19
CA GLY A 61 -2.79 -27.75 -3.18
C GLY A 61 -2.02 -28.48 -2.08
N GLU A 62 -1.62 -27.76 -1.03
CA GLU A 62 -0.92 -28.31 0.16
C GLU A 62 -1.90 -28.96 1.14
N MET A 63 -3.17 -28.56 1.10
CA MET A 63 -4.24 -29.13 1.90
C MET A 63 -5.31 -29.81 1.03
N PRO A 64 -5.85 -30.96 1.47
CA PRO A 64 -5.40 -31.81 2.59
C PRO A 64 -3.99 -32.39 2.36
N PRO A 65 -3.28 -32.80 3.44
CA PRO A 65 -1.96 -33.41 3.33
C PRO A 65 -1.99 -34.69 2.49
N GLU A 66 -0.83 -35.13 2.01
CA GLU A 66 -0.72 -36.22 1.03
C GLU A 66 -1.30 -37.56 1.50
N ASP A 67 -1.38 -37.78 2.81
CA ASP A 67 -1.95 -38.96 3.46
C ASP A 67 -3.49 -38.94 3.56
N GLU A 68 -4.14 -37.84 3.15
CA GLU A 68 -5.59 -37.66 3.21
C GLU A 68 -6.21 -37.55 1.80
N ALA A 69 -7.50 -37.89 1.71
CA ALA A 69 -8.23 -37.82 0.46
C ALA A 69 -8.37 -36.36 -0.03
N ARG A 70 -7.74 -36.04 -1.17
CA ARG A 70 -7.83 -34.71 -1.77
C ARG A 70 -9.22 -34.47 -2.41
N PRO A 71 -9.83 -33.29 -2.21
CA PRO A 71 -11.07 -32.92 -2.86
C PRO A 71 -10.90 -32.81 -4.38
N GLY A 72 -11.99 -33.03 -5.12
CA GLY A 72 -12.00 -32.79 -6.56
C GLY A 72 -11.79 -31.31 -6.89
N LYS A 73 -11.09 -31.03 -8.00
CA LYS A 73 -10.76 -29.65 -8.43
C LYS A 73 -11.97 -28.72 -8.45
N ALA A 74 -13.11 -29.19 -8.93
CA ALA A 74 -14.34 -28.40 -8.97
C ALA A 74 -14.87 -28.01 -7.57
N ALA A 75 -14.68 -28.86 -6.56
CA ALA A 75 -15.07 -28.56 -5.19
C ALA A 75 -14.15 -27.51 -4.56
N VAL A 76 -12.84 -27.63 -4.79
CA VAL A 76 -11.85 -26.62 -4.36
C VAL A 76 -12.17 -25.26 -4.98
N GLN A 77 -12.37 -25.22 -6.30
CA GLN A 77 -12.69 -23.96 -7.01
C GLN A 77 -13.99 -23.31 -6.52
N ARG A 78 -15.01 -24.11 -6.18
CA ARG A 78 -16.24 -23.58 -5.56
C ARG A 78 -15.97 -22.93 -4.20
N LEU A 79 -15.14 -23.55 -3.36
CA LEU A 79 -14.79 -22.97 -2.05
C LEU A 79 -13.94 -21.70 -2.21
N LEU A 80 -12.92 -21.71 -3.07
CA LEU A 80 -12.09 -20.54 -3.34
C LEU A 80 -12.93 -19.35 -3.82
N GLY A 81 -13.81 -19.57 -4.81
CA GLY A 81 -14.70 -18.52 -5.31
C GLY A 81 -15.70 -18.00 -4.27
N TRP A 82 -16.17 -18.87 -3.37
CA TRP A 82 -17.00 -18.44 -2.24
C TRP A 82 -16.20 -17.54 -1.28
N ILE A 83 -14.98 -17.95 -0.87
CA ILE A 83 -14.11 -17.16 0.01
C ILE A 83 -13.83 -15.78 -0.61
N GLU A 84 -13.50 -15.74 -1.90
CA GLU A 84 -13.23 -14.50 -2.63
C GLU A 84 -14.44 -13.57 -2.63
N THR A 85 -15.65 -14.12 -2.86
CA THR A 85 -16.89 -13.34 -2.88
C THR A 85 -17.19 -12.73 -1.52
N GLU A 86 -17.12 -13.51 -0.44
CA GLU A 86 -17.39 -13.03 0.92
C GLU A 86 -16.33 -12.04 1.40
N GLN A 87 -15.05 -12.29 1.10
CA GLN A 87 -13.97 -11.35 1.42
C GLN A 87 -14.08 -10.04 0.64
N ALA A 88 -14.49 -10.07 -0.63
CA ALA A 88 -14.75 -8.86 -1.40
C ALA A 88 -15.96 -8.09 -0.86
N ALA A 89 -17.05 -8.78 -0.54
CA ALA A 89 -18.26 -8.19 0.02
C ALA A 89 -18.01 -7.54 1.40
N SER A 90 -17.21 -8.18 2.26
CA SER A 90 -16.82 -7.63 3.56
C SER A 90 -15.84 -6.46 3.48
N ARG A 91 -15.18 -6.23 2.33
CA ARG A 91 -14.38 -5.02 2.10
C ARG A 91 -15.23 -3.87 1.54
N ALA A 92 -16.37 -4.17 0.91
CA ALA A 92 -17.27 -3.15 0.38
C ALA A 92 -17.79 -2.27 1.53
N GLY A 93 -17.41 -0.99 1.52
CA GLY A 93 -17.76 -0.02 2.57
C GLY A 93 -16.67 0.26 3.61
N HIS A 94 -15.65 -0.60 3.74
CA HIS A 94 -14.59 -0.43 4.76
C HIS A 94 -13.38 0.38 4.27
N THR A 95 -13.15 0.42 2.97
CA THR A 95 -12.15 1.29 2.33
C THR A 95 -12.70 1.78 1.01
N ARG A 96 -12.94 3.08 0.90
CA ARG A 96 -13.24 3.74 -0.38
C ARG A 96 -12.00 4.52 -0.82
N ARG A 97 -11.74 4.60 -2.12
CA ARG A 97 -10.76 5.57 -2.60
C ARG A 97 -11.24 6.99 -2.29
N LEU A 98 -10.30 7.92 -2.20
CA LEU A 98 -10.66 9.35 -2.25
C LEU A 98 -11.31 9.64 -3.61
N ASN A 99 -12.41 10.39 -3.60
CA ASN A 99 -12.96 10.93 -4.83
C ASN A 99 -12.01 12.00 -5.40
N ARG A 100 -12.23 12.46 -6.63
CA ARG A 100 -11.31 13.40 -7.30
C ARG A 100 -11.10 14.70 -6.52
N ARG A 101 -12.12 15.16 -5.81
CA ARG A 101 -12.10 16.43 -5.07
C ARG A 101 -11.27 16.28 -3.80
N GLU A 102 -11.46 15.17 -3.12
CA GLU A 102 -10.69 14.79 -1.94
C GLU A 102 -9.22 14.52 -2.28
N LEU A 103 -8.95 13.79 -3.38
CA LEU A 103 -7.57 13.57 -3.84
C LEU A 103 -6.91 14.89 -4.26
N SER A 104 -7.62 15.76 -4.97
CA SER A 104 -7.12 17.10 -5.31
C SER A 104 -6.79 17.92 -4.06
N ALA A 105 -7.68 17.96 -3.07
CA ALA A 105 -7.45 18.65 -1.80
C ALA A 105 -6.25 18.09 -1.03
N ALA A 106 -6.12 16.76 -0.96
CA ALA A 106 -5.00 16.10 -0.30
C ALA A 106 -3.66 16.41 -0.99
N LEU A 107 -3.63 16.44 -2.33
CA LEU A 107 -2.43 16.82 -3.07
C LEU A 107 -2.07 18.29 -2.85
N GLN A 108 -3.05 19.20 -2.79
CA GLN A 108 -2.79 20.60 -2.48
C GLN A 108 -2.22 20.78 -1.07
N ASP A 109 -2.76 20.05 -0.08
CA ASP A 109 -2.29 20.07 1.31
C ASP A 109 -0.85 19.52 1.43
N LEU A 110 -0.58 18.36 0.82
CA LEU A 110 0.74 17.73 0.86
C LEU A 110 1.82 18.50 0.10
N THR A 111 1.48 19.11 -1.04
CA THR A 111 2.45 19.76 -1.93
C THR A 111 2.60 21.25 -1.64
N GLY A 112 1.63 21.87 -0.96
CA GLY A 112 1.52 23.33 -0.83
C GLY A 112 1.15 24.06 -2.13
N LEU A 113 0.94 23.34 -3.24
CA LEU A 113 0.62 23.92 -4.54
C LEU A 113 -0.90 24.15 -4.68
N LYS A 114 -1.30 25.37 -5.05
CA LYS A 114 -2.71 25.72 -5.32
C LYS A 114 -3.15 25.33 -6.73
N VAL A 115 -2.98 24.05 -7.07
CA VAL A 115 -3.37 23.47 -8.37
C VAL A 115 -4.58 22.58 -8.16
N ASP A 116 -5.63 22.77 -8.96
CA ASP A 116 -6.77 21.86 -8.93
C ASP A 116 -6.52 20.62 -9.81
N TYR A 117 -6.10 19.54 -9.15
CA TYR A 117 -5.83 18.26 -9.79
C TYR A 117 -7.08 17.48 -10.19
N ALA A 118 -8.27 17.89 -9.76
CA ALA A 118 -9.52 17.17 -10.01
C ALA A 118 -9.86 17.07 -11.51
N TYR A 119 -9.46 18.07 -12.31
CA TYR A 119 -9.66 18.09 -13.77
C TYR A 119 -8.82 17.06 -14.52
N MET A 120 -7.76 16.55 -13.90
CA MET A 120 -6.90 15.51 -14.49
C MET A 120 -7.36 14.09 -14.11
N LEU A 121 -8.42 13.96 -13.31
CA LEU A 121 -8.93 12.69 -12.79
C LEU A 121 -10.27 12.31 -13.45
N PRO A 122 -10.54 11.00 -13.65
CA PRO A 122 -11.77 10.54 -14.29
C PRO A 122 -13.05 10.76 -13.48
N ALA A 123 -14.19 10.67 -14.18
CA ALA A 123 -15.53 10.29 -13.68
C ALA A 123 -15.57 9.64 -12.28
N ASP A 124 -16.04 10.27 -11.19
CA ASP A 124 -16.44 9.47 -10.02
C ASP A 124 -17.89 9.02 -10.21
N GLY A 125 -18.18 7.77 -9.85
CA GLY A 125 -19.55 7.28 -9.78
C GLY A 125 -20.34 8.03 -8.70
N LYS A 126 -21.66 8.13 -8.88
CA LYS A 126 -22.56 8.68 -7.86
C LYS A 126 -23.46 7.57 -7.33
N MET A 127 -23.69 7.56 -6.01
CA MET A 127 -24.77 6.80 -5.37
C MET A 127 -25.69 7.78 -4.66
N ASP A 128 -26.99 7.69 -4.93
CA ASP A 128 -28.02 8.57 -4.35
C ASP A 128 -27.69 10.08 -4.47
N GLY A 129 -26.96 10.45 -5.53
CA GLY A 129 -26.51 11.82 -5.79
C GLY A 129 -25.19 12.22 -5.12
N PHE A 130 -24.63 11.38 -4.25
CA PHE A 130 -23.36 11.60 -3.55
C PHE A 130 -22.20 10.89 -4.25
N ASP A 131 -21.05 11.57 -4.32
CA ASP A 131 -19.78 11.08 -4.90
C ASP A 131 -18.79 10.59 -3.83
N THR A 132 -19.27 10.34 -2.61
CA THR A 132 -18.51 9.76 -1.48
C THR A 132 -18.88 8.31 -1.20
N GLY A 133 -19.82 7.75 -1.97
CA GLY A 133 -20.32 6.40 -1.75
C GLY A 133 -19.28 5.32 -2.09
N ALA A 134 -18.98 4.43 -1.14
CA ALA A 134 -17.93 3.41 -1.29
C ALA A 134 -18.13 2.46 -2.48
N THR A 135 -19.36 2.07 -2.77
CA THR A 135 -19.70 1.18 -3.92
C THR A 135 -19.57 1.88 -5.27
N ALA A 136 -19.71 3.22 -5.34
CA ALA A 136 -19.50 4.00 -6.56
C ALA A 136 -18.02 4.40 -6.77
N LEU A 137 -17.19 4.17 -5.76
CA LEU A 137 -15.76 4.45 -5.73
C LEU A 137 -14.94 3.15 -5.77
N GLN A 138 -15.44 2.12 -6.46
CA GLN A 138 -14.65 0.92 -6.74
C GLN A 138 -13.63 1.19 -7.87
N ASP A 139 -12.44 0.61 -7.75
CA ASP A 139 -11.33 0.85 -8.66
C ASP A 139 -11.58 0.25 -10.04
N ALA A 140 -11.92 1.08 -11.02
CA ALA A 140 -11.63 0.77 -12.42
C ALA A 140 -10.12 0.95 -12.64
N ALA A 141 -9.46 0.00 -13.32
CA ALA A 141 -8.01 0.02 -13.54
C ALA A 141 -7.49 1.36 -14.13
N ASP A 142 -8.29 1.99 -14.99
CA ASP A 142 -7.97 3.29 -15.60
C ASP A 142 -7.93 4.45 -14.58
N SER A 143 -8.73 4.36 -13.52
CA SER A 143 -8.77 5.38 -12.46
C SER A 143 -7.52 5.36 -11.60
N VAL A 144 -6.95 4.18 -11.34
CA VAL A 144 -5.71 4.04 -10.56
C VAL A 144 -4.51 4.57 -11.36
N ALA A 145 -4.40 4.18 -12.64
CA ALA A 145 -3.30 4.64 -13.49
C ALA A 145 -3.27 6.18 -13.61
N ARG A 146 -4.44 6.79 -13.80
CA ARG A 146 -4.55 8.25 -13.87
C ARG A 146 -4.26 8.91 -12.52
N ALA A 147 -4.73 8.36 -11.41
CA ALA A 147 -4.40 8.87 -10.08
C ALA A 147 -2.89 8.85 -9.83
N MET A 148 -2.19 7.75 -10.15
CA MET A 148 -0.74 7.67 -10.02
C MET A 148 0.00 8.70 -10.90
N GLU A 149 -0.47 8.92 -12.13
CA GLU A 149 0.11 9.93 -13.02
C GLU A 149 -0.02 11.34 -12.42
N VAL A 150 -1.21 11.69 -11.94
CA VAL A 150 -1.51 13.00 -11.33
C VAL A 150 -0.70 13.22 -10.05
N THR A 151 -0.65 12.21 -9.16
CA THR A 151 0.17 12.27 -7.94
C THR A 151 1.65 12.47 -8.27
N ARG A 152 2.19 11.79 -9.29
CA ARG A 152 3.58 11.98 -9.72
C ARG A 152 3.85 13.42 -10.16
N ARG A 153 2.96 14.01 -10.97
CA ARG A 153 3.08 15.40 -11.41
C ARG A 153 3.01 16.38 -10.24
N ALA A 154 2.12 16.14 -9.27
CA ALA A 154 2.01 16.97 -8.09
C ALA A 154 3.33 16.95 -7.27
N VAL A 155 3.91 15.77 -7.07
CA VAL A 155 5.19 15.61 -6.35
C VAL A 155 6.36 16.23 -7.12
N GLU A 156 6.42 16.08 -8.44
CA GLU A 156 7.44 16.72 -9.28
C GLU A 156 7.37 18.26 -9.18
N GLY A 157 6.17 18.83 -9.01
CA GLY A 157 5.98 20.26 -8.77
C GLY A 157 6.62 20.76 -7.47
N ILE A 158 6.77 19.92 -6.45
CA ILE A 158 7.43 20.26 -5.19
C ILE A 158 8.94 20.47 -5.38
N ARG A 159 9.57 19.89 -6.41
CA ARG A 159 11.01 20.03 -6.65
C ARG A 159 11.46 21.48 -6.91
N PHE A 160 10.54 22.39 -7.23
CA PHE A 160 10.82 23.82 -7.33
C PHE A 160 10.91 24.53 -5.97
N LEU A 161 10.48 23.89 -4.87
CA LEU A 161 10.55 24.39 -3.51
C LEU A 161 11.78 23.89 -2.74
N GLU A 162 12.53 22.94 -3.29
CA GLU A 162 13.84 22.60 -2.73
C GLU A 162 14.79 23.80 -2.94
N PRO A 163 15.47 24.30 -1.90
CA PRO A 163 16.57 25.23 -2.13
C PRO A 163 17.55 24.56 -3.09
N ALA A 164 18.05 25.33 -4.07
CA ALA A 164 19.06 24.84 -5.00
C ALA A 164 20.14 24.10 -4.18
N ARG A 165 20.51 22.87 -4.58
CA ARG A 165 21.46 22.04 -3.82
C ARG A 165 22.65 22.91 -3.42
N GLY A 166 22.73 23.23 -2.12
CA GLY A 166 23.86 23.94 -1.56
C GLY A 166 25.11 23.12 -1.87
N THR A 167 26.13 23.76 -2.44
CA THR A 167 27.40 23.08 -2.64
C THR A 167 28.10 23.03 -1.28
N ASN A 168 28.09 21.87 -0.64
CA ASN A 168 28.79 21.69 0.63
C ASN A 168 30.30 21.63 0.38
N TRP A 169 31.01 22.64 0.84
CA TRP A 169 32.47 22.67 0.81
C TRP A 169 33.03 22.13 2.13
N VAL A 170 33.64 20.94 2.08
CA VAL A 170 34.28 20.31 3.24
C VAL A 170 35.79 20.39 3.09
N SER A 171 36.48 20.84 4.14
CA SER A 171 37.95 20.84 4.21
C SER A 171 38.40 20.20 5.51
N GLU A 172 39.21 19.14 5.42
CA GLU A 172 39.87 18.55 6.59
C GLU A 172 41.09 19.40 6.96
N LEU A 173 41.16 19.88 8.22
CA LEU A 173 42.27 20.74 8.68
C LEU A 173 43.31 19.99 9.50
N ARG A 174 43.14 18.68 9.70
CA ARG A 174 44.05 17.83 10.49
C ARG A 174 45.37 17.64 9.75
N ASN A 175 46.50 17.83 10.44
CA ASN A 175 47.86 17.60 9.92
C ASN A 175 48.26 18.42 8.68
N ILE A 176 47.70 19.62 8.51
CA ILE A 176 48.02 20.50 7.38
C ILE A 176 49.02 21.59 7.78
N LYS A 177 50.10 21.72 7.00
CA LYS A 177 51.15 22.75 7.23
C LYS A 177 50.69 24.18 6.91
N ASP A 178 49.86 24.35 5.88
CA ASP A 178 49.26 25.65 5.53
C ASP A 178 47.75 25.50 5.26
N PRO A 179 46.90 25.84 6.24
CA PRO A 179 45.44 25.74 6.15
C PRO A 179 44.82 26.59 5.03
N ARG A 180 45.57 27.54 4.44
CA ARG A 180 45.04 28.39 3.36
C ARG A 180 44.88 27.63 2.04
N ARG A 181 45.66 26.56 1.84
CA ARG A 181 45.63 25.76 0.60
C ARG A 181 44.39 24.88 0.47
N THR A 182 43.75 24.50 1.58
CA THR A 182 42.49 23.72 1.54
C THR A 182 41.35 24.53 0.92
N LEU A 183 41.43 25.86 1.02
CA LEU A 183 40.44 26.80 0.50
C LEU A 183 40.61 27.09 -0.99
N ASP A 184 41.71 26.67 -1.62
CA ASP A 184 41.94 26.94 -3.05
C ASP A 184 40.98 26.16 -3.95
N ASN A 185 40.55 24.97 -3.51
CA ASN A 185 39.51 24.21 -4.21
C ASN A 185 38.15 24.94 -4.15
N TRP A 186 37.88 25.67 -3.07
CA TRP A 186 36.63 26.43 -2.93
C TRP A 186 36.60 27.63 -3.89
N LYS A 187 37.75 28.31 -4.06
CA LYS A 187 37.91 29.41 -5.03
C LYS A 187 37.66 28.98 -6.47
N LYS A 188 38.11 27.78 -6.86
CA LYS A 188 37.86 27.23 -8.20
C LYS A 188 36.37 27.02 -8.50
N THR A 189 35.57 26.78 -7.47
CA THR A 189 34.12 26.59 -7.56
C THR A 189 33.34 27.87 -7.22
N GLY A 190 33.99 29.03 -7.18
CA GLY A 190 33.34 30.33 -6.96
C GLY A 190 33.22 30.80 -5.50
N GLY A 191 33.77 30.05 -4.54
CA GLY A 191 33.79 30.43 -3.12
C GLY A 191 34.90 31.45 -2.82
N TYR A 192 34.56 32.59 -2.22
CA TYR A 192 35.52 33.62 -1.84
C TYR A 192 35.65 33.71 -0.31
N PHE A 193 36.88 33.60 0.21
CA PHE A 193 37.18 33.67 1.64
C PHE A 193 38.16 34.81 1.93
N LYS A 194 37.73 35.80 2.71
CA LYS A 194 38.58 36.91 3.17
C LYS A 194 38.70 36.82 4.70
N ALA A 195 39.85 36.40 5.21
CA ALA A 195 40.09 36.35 6.65
C ALA A 195 40.37 37.76 7.21
N ARG A 196 39.28 38.53 7.33
CA ARG A 196 39.04 39.63 8.28
C ARG A 196 37.52 39.85 8.24
N GLY A 197 36.80 39.08 9.06
CA GLY A 197 35.33 39.10 9.14
C GLY A 197 34.67 38.28 8.02
N VAL A 198 34.05 37.17 8.39
CA VAL A 198 33.18 36.39 7.49
C VAL A 198 31.96 37.26 7.17
N ASN A 199 31.71 37.54 5.89
CA ASN A 199 30.50 38.25 5.47
C ASN A 199 29.79 37.38 4.43
N HIS A 200 28.87 36.52 4.92
CA HIS A 200 28.00 35.68 4.12
C HIS A 200 26.56 35.92 4.59
N PRO A 201 25.57 36.10 3.67
CA PRO A 201 24.21 36.50 4.04
C PRO A 201 23.49 35.54 4.99
N GLU A 202 23.88 34.26 5.03
CA GLU A 202 23.20 33.22 5.82
C GLU A 202 24.01 32.69 7.03
N GLY A 203 25.08 33.39 7.42
CA GLY A 203 25.95 32.94 8.51
C GLY A 203 26.84 31.76 8.13
N LEU A 204 27.87 31.49 8.92
CA LEU A 204 28.79 30.36 8.76
C LEU A 204 28.63 29.43 9.96
N LEU A 205 28.08 28.23 9.76
CA LEU A 205 28.06 27.20 10.79
C LEU A 205 29.39 26.44 10.76
N MET A 206 30.20 26.63 11.79
CA MET A 206 31.38 25.81 12.04
C MET A 206 31.04 24.81 13.13
N GLU A 207 30.84 23.55 12.77
CA GLU A 207 30.64 22.48 13.75
C GLU A 207 32.01 21.91 14.17
N PRO A 208 32.45 22.14 15.42
CA PRO A 208 33.66 21.50 15.90
C PRO A 208 33.37 20.02 16.11
N GLN A 209 34.07 19.15 15.38
CA GLN A 209 34.14 17.73 15.72
C GLN A 209 35.30 17.53 16.70
N TRP A 210 34.96 17.28 17.95
CA TRP A 210 35.90 16.84 18.97
C TRP A 210 36.11 15.33 18.82
N LEU A 211 37.38 14.90 18.77
CA LEU A 211 37.79 13.51 18.97
C LEU A 211 38.22 13.34 20.42
#